data_AF-A0A3D4TKY9-F1
#
_entry.id   AF-A0A3D4TKY9-F1
#
_cell.length_a   1.000
_cell.length_b   1.000
_cell.length_c   1.000
_cell.angle_alpha   90.00
_cell.angle_beta   90.00
_cell.angle_gamma   90.00
#
_symmetry.space_group_name_H-M   'P 1'
#
loop_
_entity.id
_entity.type
_entity.pdbx_description
1 polymer ?
#
loop_
_entity_poly.entity_id
_entity_poly.type
_entity_poly.pdbx_seq_one_letter_code
_entity_poly.pdbx_strand_id
1 'polypeptide(L)'
;LDEADRMFDLGFIKDIRFLLRRMPERTIRQTLLFSATLSHRVLELAYEHMNEPQKLVVEAETITAARVRQRIYFPADDEKIPLLLGLLSRSEGARTMVFVNTKVFVERVARSLEKAGYRVGVLSGDVPQKKRESLLNRFQKGQLEILVATDV
;
A
#
# COMPACT_ATOMS: atom_id res chain seq x y z
N LEU A 1 -3.14 -15.60 -8.91
CA LEU A 1 -2.06 -15.03 -8.07
C LEU A 1 -2.13 -13.53 -8.25
N ASP A 2 -2.51 -12.80 -7.22
CA ASP A 2 -2.64 -11.34 -7.27
C ASP A 2 -1.50 -10.69 -6.48
N GLU A 3 -1.10 -9.47 -6.86
CA GLU A 3 0.05 -8.74 -6.29
C GLU A 3 1.33 -9.60 -6.21
N ALA A 4 1.66 -10.33 -7.29
CA ALA A 4 2.73 -11.33 -7.27
C ALA A 4 4.10 -10.74 -6.86
N ASP A 5 4.45 -9.55 -7.31
CA ASP A 5 5.66 -8.82 -6.91
C ASP A 5 5.71 -8.56 -5.41
N ARG A 6 4.62 -8.07 -4.81
CA ARG A 6 4.55 -7.83 -3.36
C ARG A 6 4.72 -9.12 -2.56
N MET A 7 4.13 -10.23 -3.03
CA MET A 7 4.32 -11.52 -2.36
C MET A 7 5.79 -11.98 -2.37
N PHE A 8 6.57 -11.60 -3.40
CA PHE A 8 8.00 -11.91 -3.45
C PHE A 8 8.79 -11.03 -2.50
N ASP A 9 8.46 -9.73 -2.41
CA ASP A 9 9.08 -8.79 -1.47
C ASP A 9 8.85 -9.22 -0.01
N LEU A 10 7.70 -9.82 0.28
CA LEU A 10 7.37 -10.42 1.57
C LEU A 10 8.04 -11.78 1.82
N GLY A 11 8.74 -12.34 0.82
CA GLY A 11 9.47 -13.61 0.94
C GLY A 11 8.65 -14.87 0.70
N PHE A 12 7.40 -14.78 0.25
CA PHE A 12 6.49 -15.92 0.09
C PHE A 12 6.76 -16.80 -1.14
N ILE A 13 7.85 -16.58 -1.87
CA ILE A 13 8.18 -17.33 -3.09
C ILE A 13 8.23 -18.85 -2.87
N LYS A 14 8.77 -19.28 -1.72
CA LYS A 14 8.87 -20.72 -1.39
C LYS A 14 7.47 -21.32 -1.17
N ASP A 15 6.61 -20.62 -0.44
CA ASP A 15 5.25 -21.03 -0.13
C ASP A 15 4.37 -21.08 -1.39
N ILE A 16 4.51 -20.09 -2.28
CA ILE A 16 3.80 -20.06 -3.55
C ILE A 16 4.19 -21.25 -4.43
N ARG A 17 5.49 -21.51 -4.60
CA ARG A 17 5.98 -22.68 -5.36
C ARG A 17 5.49 -23.99 -4.76
N PHE A 18 5.53 -24.09 -3.43
CA PHE A 18 5.03 -25.26 -2.70
C PHE A 18 3.55 -25.55 -2.98
N LEU A 19 2.72 -24.50 -3.05
CA LEU A 19 1.29 -24.60 -3.36
C LEU A 19 1.07 -24.97 -4.83
N LEU A 20 1.74 -24.26 -5.75
CA LEU A 20 1.57 -24.46 -7.20
C LEU A 20 1.94 -25.88 -7.65
N ARG A 21 2.91 -26.51 -6.98
CA ARG A 21 3.33 -27.92 -7.20
C ARG A 21 2.33 -28.95 -6.68
N ARG A 22 1.39 -28.57 -5.82
CA ARG A 22 0.36 -29.46 -5.27
C ARG A 22 -0.99 -29.35 -5.94
N MET A 23 -1.23 -28.32 -6.76
CA MET A 23 -2.45 -28.24 -7.54
C MET A 23 -2.34 -29.07 -8.84
N PRO A 24 -3.47 -29.33 -9.53
CA PRO A 24 -3.50 -30.05 -10.79
C PRO A 24 -2.48 -29.51 -11.81
N GLU A 25 -2.04 -30.35 -12.74
CA GLU A 25 -1.04 -29.94 -13.73
C GLU A 25 -1.45 -28.67 -14.47
N ARG A 26 -0.47 -27.83 -14.81
CA ARG A 26 -0.70 -26.52 -15.45
C ARG A 26 -1.49 -26.62 -16.77
N THR A 27 -1.45 -27.76 -17.44
CA THR A 27 -2.17 -28.07 -18.69
C THR A 27 -3.67 -28.24 -18.52
N ILE A 28 -4.14 -28.59 -17.31
CA ILE A 28 -5.55 -28.86 -17.01
C ILE A 28 -6.17 -27.83 -16.05
N ARG A 29 -5.46 -26.74 -15.76
CA ARG A 29 -5.95 -25.62 -14.94
C ARG A 29 -5.69 -24.29 -15.61
N GLN A 30 -6.62 -23.36 -15.46
CA GLN A 30 -6.39 -21.96 -15.81
C GLN A 30 -5.71 -21.25 -14.64
N THR A 31 -4.62 -20.55 -14.92
CA THR A 31 -3.93 -19.71 -13.93
C THR A 31 -3.92 -18.28 -14.44
N LEU A 32 -4.25 -17.33 -13.57
CA LEU A 32 -4.11 -15.89 -13.83
C LEU A 32 -3.09 -15.34 -12.84
N LEU A 33 -2.13 -14.56 -13.35
CA LEU A 33 -1.13 -13.87 -12.54
C LEU A 33 -1.27 -12.37 -12.79
N PHE A 34 -1.46 -11.61 -11.71
CA PHE A 34 -1.54 -10.16 -11.71
C PHE A 34 -0.40 -9.60 -10.86
N SER A 35 0.23 -8.55 -11.37
CA SER A 35 1.35 -7.90 -10.69
C SER A 35 1.52 -6.49 -11.25
N ALA A 36 1.85 -5.54 -10.36
CA ALA A 36 2.12 -4.17 -10.78
C ALA A 36 3.47 -4.06 -11.52
N THR A 37 4.43 -4.92 -11.16
CA THR A 37 5.77 -4.96 -11.77
C THR A 37 6.11 -6.35 -12.31
N LEU A 38 6.50 -6.42 -13.59
CA LEU A 38 6.90 -7.68 -14.23
C LEU A 38 8.40 -7.94 -14.08
N SER A 39 8.85 -8.07 -12.83
CA SER A 39 10.24 -8.45 -12.55
C SER A 39 10.59 -9.83 -13.13
N HIS A 40 11.87 -10.11 -13.35
CA HIS A 40 12.32 -11.42 -13.85
C HIS A 40 11.79 -12.59 -13.01
N ARG A 41 11.70 -12.41 -11.68
CA ARG A 41 11.22 -13.43 -10.75
C ARG A 41 9.73 -13.74 -10.92
N VAL A 42 8.91 -12.72 -11.18
CA VAL A 42 7.47 -12.88 -11.45
C VAL A 42 7.26 -13.58 -12.79
N LEU A 43 8.03 -13.20 -13.82
CA LEU A 43 7.98 -13.83 -15.14
C LEU A 43 8.42 -15.31 -15.07
N GLU A 44 9.49 -15.61 -14.34
CA GLU A 44 9.96 -16.99 -14.12
C GLU A 44 8.83 -17.87 -13.53
N LEU A 45 8.12 -17.36 -12.52
CA LEU A 45 7.00 -18.08 -11.92
C LEU A 45 5.87 -18.35 -12.92
N ALA A 46 5.55 -17.36 -13.77
CA ALA A 46 4.56 -17.52 -14.82
C ALA A 46 4.96 -18.63 -15.81
N TYR A 47 6.20 -18.61 -16.30
CA TYR A 47 6.70 -19.63 -17.21
C TYR A 47 6.80 -21.02 -16.58
N GLU A 48 7.15 -21.11 -15.29
CA GLU A 48 7.26 -22.39 -14.58
C GLU A 48 5.88 -23.03 -14.34
N HIS A 49 4.87 -22.24 -14.00
CA HIS A 49 3.61 -22.77 -13.45
C HIS A 49 2.34 -22.50 -14.26
N MET A 50 2.43 -21.81 -15.40
CA MET A 50 1.31 -21.56 -16.32
C MET A 50 1.51 -22.31 -17.65
N ASN A 51 0.42 -22.62 -18.33
CA ASN A 51 0.46 -23.22 -19.66
C ASN A 51 0.40 -22.12 -20.72
N GLU A 52 1.49 -21.95 -21.48
CA GLU A 52 1.61 -20.95 -22.56
C GLU A 52 1.02 -19.56 -22.21
N PRO A 53 1.54 -18.89 -21.16
CA PRO A 53 0.93 -17.67 -20.65
C PRO A 53 0.98 -16.54 -21.68
N GLN A 54 -0.17 -15.91 -21.92
CA GLN A 54 -0.26 -14.68 -22.72
C GLN A 54 0.02 -13.47 -21.84
N LYS A 55 1.01 -12.66 -22.24
CA LYS A 55 1.40 -11.45 -21.52
C LYS A 55 0.50 -10.29 -21.95
N LEU A 56 -0.32 -9.80 -21.02
CA LEU A 56 -1.09 -8.57 -21.21
C LEU A 56 -0.48 -7.47 -20.35
N VAL A 57 0.04 -6.43 -21.00
CA VAL A 57 0.57 -5.24 -20.33
C VAL A 57 -0.37 -4.09 -20.65
N VAL A 58 -0.99 -3.53 -19.63
CA VAL A 58 -1.68 -2.25 -19.74
C VAL A 58 -0.63 -1.18 -19.54
N GLU A 59 -0.12 -0.60 -20.63
CA GLU A 59 0.72 0.58 -20.53
C GLU A 59 -0.11 1.72 -19.97
N ALA A 60 0.29 2.27 -18.82
CA ALA A 60 -0.32 3.50 -18.33
C ALA A 60 0.03 4.61 -19.32
N GLU A 61 -0.96 5.15 -20.05
CA GLU A 61 -0.80 6.24 -21.03
C GLU A 61 -0.07 7.47 -20.46
N THR A 62 -0.01 7.59 -19.14
CA THR A 62 0.87 8.53 -18.44
C THR A 62 1.49 7.84 -17.24
N ILE A 63 2.83 7.93 -17.10
CA ILE A 63 3.49 7.70 -15.82
C ILE A 63 2.94 8.75 -14.85
N THR A 64 1.92 8.39 -14.07
CA THR A 64 1.26 9.29 -13.10
C THR A 64 2.28 9.88 -12.13
N ALA A 65 3.38 9.15 -11.86
CA ALA A 65 4.48 9.58 -11.01
C ALA A 65 5.22 10.84 -11.52
N ALA A 66 5.23 11.12 -12.84
CA ALA A 66 5.88 12.33 -13.35
C ALA A 66 5.20 13.63 -12.88
N ARG A 67 3.92 13.56 -12.48
CA ARG A 67 3.17 14.70 -11.91
C ARG A 67 3.23 14.74 -10.38
N VAL A 68 3.78 13.72 -9.72
CA VAL A 68 3.89 13.66 -8.25
C VAL A 68 5.17 14.37 -7.82
N ARG A 69 5.01 15.48 -7.11
CA ARG A 69 6.14 16.18 -6.50
C ARG A 69 6.62 15.39 -5.28
N GLN A 70 7.85 14.89 -5.34
CA GLN A 70 8.49 14.18 -4.24
C GLN A 70 9.47 15.10 -3.50
N ARG A 71 9.54 14.97 -2.17
CA ARG A 71 10.48 15.68 -1.31
C ARG A 71 10.94 14.74 -0.20
N ILE A 72 12.22 14.83 0.15
CA ILE A 72 12.85 14.04 1.21
C ILE A 72 13.39 14.99 2.27
N TYR A 73 13.22 14.61 3.54
CA TYR A 73 13.76 15.30 4.70
C TYR A 73 14.56 14.30 5.55
N PHE A 74 15.58 14.78 6.27
CA PHE A 74 16.44 13.97 7.12
C PHE A 74 16.34 14.39 8.60
N PRO A 75 15.17 14.28 9.24
CA PRO A 75 15.01 14.61 10.66
C PRO A 75 15.56 13.50 11.57
N ALA A 76 15.94 13.88 12.79
CA ALA A 76 16.05 12.91 13.89
C ALA A 76 14.65 12.35 14.25
N ASP A 77 14.61 11.24 15.01
CA ASP A 77 13.36 10.54 15.32
C ASP A 77 12.36 11.38 16.14
N ASP A 78 12.87 12.21 17.05
CA ASP A 78 12.10 13.15 17.86
C ASP A 78 11.64 14.39 17.08
N GLU A 79 12.32 14.74 15.99
CA GLU A 79 11.98 15.86 15.12
C GLU A 79 10.88 15.53 14.08
N LYS A 80 10.59 14.26 13.83
CA LYS A 80 9.62 13.82 12.81
C LYS A 80 8.21 14.38 13.03
N ILE A 81 7.71 14.37 14.27
CA ILE A 81 6.37 14.87 14.59
C ILE A 81 6.28 16.40 14.48
N PRO A 82 7.22 17.19 15.06
CA PRO A 82 7.28 18.63 14.82
C PRO A 82 7.36 18.99 13.32
N LEU A 83 8.19 18.27 12.56
CA LEU A 83 8.30 18.47 11.11
C LEU A 83 6.96 18.20 10.40
N LEU A 84 6.28 17.09 10.71
CA LEU A 84 4.98 16.76 10.14
C LEU A 84 3.95 17.86 10.40
N LEU A 85 3.87 18.36 11.64
CA LEU A 85 2.96 19.46 11.99
C LEU A 85 3.27 20.75 11.21
N GLY A 86 4.55 21.09 11.07
CA GLY A 86 4.98 22.25 10.28
C GLY A 86 4.72 22.13 8.78
N LEU A 87 4.71 20.90 8.24
CA LEU A 87 4.33 20.63 6.85
C LEU A 87 2.81 20.72 6.64
N LEU A 88 2.04 20.22 7.60
CA LEU A 88 0.57 20.22 7.56
C LEU A 88 0.00 21.64 7.71
N SER A 89 0.59 22.49 8.56
CA SER A 89 0.13 23.88 8.73
C SER A 89 0.30 24.74 7.48
N ARG A 90 1.22 24.38 6.58
CA ARG A 90 1.41 25.06 5.28
C ARG A 90 0.47 24.55 4.19
N SER A 91 -0.33 23.53 4.52
CA SER A 91 -1.17 22.77 3.59
C SER A 91 -2.64 22.81 4.03
N GLU A 92 -3.08 23.94 4.61
CA GLU A 92 -4.44 24.09 5.14
C GLU A 92 -5.51 23.71 4.11
N GLY A 93 -6.48 22.89 4.54
CA GLY A 93 -7.58 22.41 3.71
C GLY A 93 -7.25 21.20 2.82
N ALA A 94 -5.99 20.74 2.76
CA ALA A 94 -5.63 19.54 2.01
C ALA A 94 -5.90 18.26 2.81
N ARG A 95 -6.72 17.36 2.25
CA ARG A 95 -6.87 15.99 2.76
C ARG A 95 -5.54 15.25 2.63
N THR A 96 -5.00 14.77 3.74
CA THR A 96 -3.65 14.22 3.80
C THR A 96 -3.66 12.77 4.30
N MET A 97 -2.88 11.88 3.67
CA MET A 97 -2.60 10.55 4.20
C MET A 97 -1.18 10.50 4.76
N VAL A 98 -1.02 9.90 5.94
CA VAL A 98 0.27 9.73 6.62
C VAL A 98 0.51 8.25 6.83
N PHE A 99 1.47 7.69 6.12
CA PHE A 99 1.86 6.29 6.25
C PHE A 99 2.98 6.13 7.29
N VAL A 100 2.86 5.11 8.13
CA VAL A 100 3.86 4.76 9.15
C VAL A 100 4.02 3.24 9.26
N ASN A 101 5.21 2.79 9.65
CA ASN A 101 5.57 1.37 9.53
C ASN A 101 4.87 0.46 10.54
N THR A 102 4.51 0.96 11.73
CA THR A 102 3.94 0.10 12.80
C THR A 102 2.66 0.68 13.38
N LYS A 103 1.79 -0.21 13.84
CA LYS A 103 0.52 0.15 14.50
C LYS A 103 0.72 1.03 15.73
N VAL A 104 1.78 0.77 16.50
CA VAL A 104 2.13 1.60 17.67
C VAL A 104 2.43 3.04 17.24
N PHE A 105 3.14 3.22 16.12
CA PHE A 105 3.40 4.54 15.58
C PHE A 105 2.15 5.20 14.99
N VAL A 106 1.21 4.44 14.41
CA VAL A 106 -0.08 4.99 13.96
C VAL A 106 -0.78 5.70 15.13
N GLU A 107 -0.93 5.02 16.26
CA GLU A 107 -1.60 5.57 17.45
C GLU A 107 -0.84 6.76 18.06
N ARG A 108 0.50 6.75 18.01
CA ARG A 108 1.32 7.87 18.49
C ARG A 108 1.16 9.11 17.61
N VAL A 109 1.22 8.94 16.29
CA VAL A 109 1.09 10.02 15.31
C VAL A 109 -0.32 10.58 15.33
N ALA A 110 -1.34 9.72 15.31
CA ALA A 110 -2.74 10.14 15.37
C ALA A 110 -3.03 11.01 16.61
N ARG A 111 -2.65 10.55 17.81
CA ARG A 111 -2.81 11.34 19.05
C ARG A 111 -2.08 12.67 19.02
N SER A 112 -0.90 12.74 18.39
CA SER A 112 -0.15 14.00 18.27
C SER A 112 -0.86 15.00 17.37
N LEU A 113 -1.44 14.51 16.26
CA LEU A 113 -2.20 15.32 15.31
C LEU A 113 -3.56 15.76 15.87
N GLU A 114 -4.25 14.89 16.60
CA GLU A 114 -5.50 15.24 17.30
C GLU A 114 -5.27 16.33 18.35
N LYS A 115 -4.18 16.24 19.13
CA LYS A 115 -3.78 17.28 20.08
C LYS A 115 -3.46 18.62 19.42
N ALA A 116 -3.01 18.59 18.17
CA ALA A 116 -2.78 19.78 17.35
C ALA A 116 -4.06 20.32 16.69
N GLY A 117 -5.22 19.69 16.92
CA GLY A 117 -6.53 20.16 16.49
C GLY A 117 -7.04 19.58 15.17
N TYR A 118 -6.33 18.64 14.55
CA TYR A 118 -6.75 18.04 13.28
C TYR A 118 -7.82 16.96 13.47
N ARG A 119 -8.74 16.84 12.51
CA ARG A 119 -9.67 15.69 12.42
C ARG A 119 -8.97 14.48 11.80
N VAL A 120 -8.56 13.54 12.64
CA VAL A 120 -7.75 12.39 12.24
C VAL A 120 -8.57 11.09 12.20
N GLY A 121 -8.33 10.26 11.19
CA GLY A 121 -8.75 8.87 11.17
C GLY A 121 -7.55 7.92 11.23
N VAL A 122 -7.74 6.75 11.81
CA VAL A 122 -6.72 5.69 11.91
C VAL A 122 -7.14 4.49 11.06
N LEU A 123 -6.25 4.05 10.17
CA LEU A 123 -6.46 2.89 9.30
C LEU A 123 -5.31 1.90 9.48
N SER A 124 -5.52 0.94 10.38
CA SER A 124 -4.57 -0.16 10.61
C SER A 124 -5.15 -1.50 10.16
N GLY A 125 -4.31 -2.53 10.13
CA GLY A 125 -4.74 -3.89 9.77
C GLY A 125 -5.74 -4.54 10.73
N ASP A 126 -5.93 -3.98 11.93
CA ASP A 126 -6.90 -4.49 12.91
C ASP A 126 -8.28 -3.85 12.74
N VAL A 127 -8.42 -2.85 11.87
CA VAL A 127 -9.70 -2.19 11.63
C VAL A 127 -10.58 -3.11 10.78
N PRO A 128 -11.76 -3.52 11.27
CA PRO A 128 -12.68 -4.35 10.48
C PRO A 128 -13.05 -3.66 9.17
N GLN A 129 -13.23 -4.44 8.09
CA GLN A 129 -13.48 -3.94 6.74
C GLN A 129 -14.60 -2.90 6.66
N LYS A 130 -15.74 -3.15 7.29
CA LYS A 130 -16.88 -2.21 7.34
C LYS A 130 -16.51 -0.86 7.97
N LYS A 131 -15.66 -0.87 9.01
CA LYS A 131 -15.17 0.35 9.68
C LYS A 131 -14.14 1.05 8.79
N ARG A 132 -13.29 0.30 8.08
CA ARG A 132 -12.34 0.82 7.08
C ARG A 132 -13.05 1.60 5.98
N GLU A 133 -14.08 1.01 5.37
CA GLU A 133 -14.90 1.65 4.33
C GLU A 133 -15.59 2.92 4.83
N SER A 134 -16.14 2.89 6.04
CA SER A 134 -16.74 4.07 6.67
C SER A 134 -15.71 5.19 6.87
N LEU A 135 -14.52 4.90 7.38
CA LEU A 135 -13.45 5.88 7.56
C LEU A 135 -12.98 6.49 6.23
N LEU A 136 -12.79 5.66 5.20
CA LEU A 136 -12.44 6.12 3.86
C LEU A 136 -13.53 7.03 3.28
N ASN A 137 -14.81 6.68 3.44
CA ASN A 137 -15.92 7.51 3.01
C ASN A 137 -15.94 8.86 3.73
N ARG A 138 -15.69 8.88 5.05
CA ARG A 138 -15.62 10.13 5.84
C ARG A 138 -14.45 11.01 5.38
N PHE A 139 -13.30 10.40 5.08
CA PHE A 139 -12.13 11.09 4.53
C PHE A 139 -12.41 11.66 3.12
N GLN A 140 -13.02 10.87 2.24
CA GLN A 140 -13.44 11.34 0.91
C GLN A 140 -14.47 12.47 0.98
N LYS A 141 -15.34 12.48 1.98
CA LYS A 141 -16.31 13.57 2.22
C LYS A 141 -15.71 14.81 2.92
N GLY A 142 -14.40 14.81 3.25
CA GLY A 142 -13.72 15.91 3.93
C GLY A 142 -14.07 16.05 5.42
N GLN A 143 -14.77 15.05 5.99
CA GLN A 143 -15.08 15.02 7.42
C GLN A 143 -13.85 14.68 8.26
N LEU A 144 -12.87 14.02 7.65
CA LEU A 144 -11.53 13.82 8.21
C LEU A 144 -10.54 14.59 7.34
N GLU A 145 -9.61 15.28 7.99
CA GLU A 145 -8.54 16.03 7.34
C GLU A 145 -7.32 15.14 7.09
N ILE A 146 -7.05 14.23 8.03
CA ILE A 146 -5.87 13.37 7.98
C ILE A 146 -6.27 11.91 8.20
N LEU A 147 -5.70 11.01 7.41
CA LEU A 147 -5.78 9.57 7.62
C LEU A 147 -4.38 9.02 7.90
N VAL A 148 -4.16 8.48 9.11
CA VAL A 148 -2.89 7.84 9.48
C VAL A 148 -3.04 6.34 9.27
N ALA A 149 -2.14 5.73 8.51
CA ALA A 149 -2.23 4.34 8.10
C ALA A 149 -0.90 3.59 8.18
N THR A 150 -0.99 2.27 8.31
CA THR A 150 0.10 1.34 7.97
C THR A 150 -0.07 0.85 6.53
N ASP A 151 0.97 0.29 5.91
CA ASP A 151 0.96 -0.28 4.56
C ASP A 151 0.14 -1.59 4.42
N VAL A 152 -1.02 -1.67 5.07
CA VAL A 152 -1.89 -2.87 5.12
C VAL A 152 -2.87 -2.89 3.96
#